data_AF-A0A7L0JMS7-F1
#
_entry.id   AF-A0A7L0JMS7-F1
#
_cell.length_a   1.000
_cell.length_b   1.000
_cell.length_c   1.000
_cell.angle_alpha   90.00
_cell.angle_beta   90.00
_cell.angle_gamma   90.00
#
_symmetry.space_group_name_H-M   'P 1'
#
loop_
_entity.id
_entity.type
_entity.pdbx_description
1 polymer ?
#
loop_
_entity_poly.entity_id
_entity_poly.type
_entity_poly.pdbx_seq_one_letter_code
_entity_poly.pdbx_strand_id
1 'polypeptide(L)'
;RRRREINVKNAAELMYVLPIVVKAFEMEIIPANRVVAQIGEMLILTCNTTGCASPSFSWRTQMDHPLGGIVNNYKTYSTLTMNPVRVENSHDYLCTVFCSEKAKKEKSIKVELYSFPSDPVIEISTSLVAGEPATVICKIPDVYPSDHLEVLLKKEEHILHEENFYEDDSTNTETKTVTYSFNPTTEDIGKEITCVAKLPIANLDFEPKERVTSLKLNANFGPQNTIITASPGNSPIEGDTLKLTCVTESNPPAQVVWRKHLADENIQHFIENDILSIPHAHFTDSGLYICEVINLVTNKTEKATVEIVIQAPPKNTTLSVFPSSAVKQGESVTISCTSADVPAVQITLRKKIGDVITTLETEDGKYTIDRAQLKDAGIYECISINKLGEQSQHVVLDVKVPPQNITVLVYPSENVKEGENVTITCSTYSNPPSQMVLKKVHQEKEVILPSVNGTFTLYNVTKNDTGRYLLDVFNEVGNNIKVIEIAVVGKLEKPDQMMPLIIAFSCTTAIAIPTVAILIYVSRKAKINGSYSLVKALRLKV
;
A
#
# COMPACT_ATOMS: atom_id res chain seq x y z
N ARG A 1 -70.71 136.32 58.72
CA ARG A 1 -71.93 135.77 59.37
C ARG A 1 -72.08 134.34 58.86
N ARG A 2 -71.94 133.24 59.59
CA ARG A 2 -71.89 132.92 61.04
C ARG A 2 -70.63 132.10 61.34
N ARG A 3 -69.93 132.47 62.43
CA ARG A 3 -68.98 131.62 63.15
C ARG A 3 -69.75 130.52 63.88
N ARG A 4 -69.21 129.31 63.92
CA ARG A 4 -69.17 128.48 65.13
C ARG A 4 -67.83 127.77 65.17
N GLU A 5 -66.93 128.34 65.96
CA GLU A 5 -65.78 127.64 66.53
C GLU A 5 -66.30 126.65 67.59
N ILE A 6 -65.88 125.39 67.50
CA ILE A 6 -65.72 124.54 68.67
C ILE A 6 -64.35 123.89 68.52
N ASN A 7 -63.49 124.17 69.49
CA ASN A 7 -62.10 123.77 69.57
C ASN A 7 -62.00 122.70 70.66
N VAL A 8 -61.53 121.49 70.35
CA VAL A 8 -61.02 120.55 71.34
C VAL A 8 -59.77 119.90 70.77
N LYS A 9 -58.63 120.24 71.36
CA LYS A 9 -57.31 119.62 71.15
C LYS A 9 -57.33 118.18 71.65
N ASN A 10 -56.71 117.26 70.92
CA ASN A 10 -55.98 116.14 71.51
C ASN A 10 -54.81 115.74 70.61
N ALA A 11 -53.65 115.58 71.24
CA ALA A 11 -52.36 115.26 70.65
C ALA A 11 -52.16 113.73 70.57
N ALA A 12 -51.42 113.25 69.56
CA ALA A 12 -50.47 112.13 69.67
C ALA A 12 -49.78 111.81 68.32
N GLU A 13 -48.46 111.94 68.36
CA GLU A 13 -47.34 111.29 67.62
C GLU A 13 -47.52 110.64 66.23
N LEU A 14 -46.64 111.08 65.31
CA LEU A 14 -46.21 110.32 64.13
C LEU A 14 -45.37 109.10 64.54
N MET A 15 -45.72 107.92 64.04
CA MET A 15 -44.87 106.73 64.04
C MET A 15 -45.11 105.96 62.73
N TYR A 16 -44.14 105.97 61.81
CA TYR A 16 -44.07 105.08 60.64
C TYR A 16 -42.58 104.72 60.43
N VAL A 17 -42.11 103.61 61.01
CA VAL A 17 -42.15 102.21 60.51
C VAL A 17 -41.22 102.01 59.30
N LEU A 18 -40.03 101.44 59.58
CA LEU A 18 -39.18 100.81 58.57
C LEU A 18 -39.85 99.51 58.09
N PRO A 19 -39.96 99.24 56.78
CA PRO A 19 -40.55 97.99 56.31
C PRO A 19 -39.59 96.82 56.59
N ILE A 20 -40.04 95.87 57.42
CA ILE A 20 -39.45 94.54 57.54
C ILE A 20 -39.81 93.78 56.27
N VAL A 21 -38.82 93.50 55.41
CA VAL A 21 -39.01 92.58 54.28
C VAL A 21 -39.05 91.15 54.84
N VAL A 22 -40.25 90.59 54.97
CA VAL A 22 -40.42 89.16 55.29
C VAL A 22 -40.04 88.34 54.05
N LYS A 23 -38.90 87.65 54.08
CA LYS A 23 -38.56 86.67 53.03
C LYS A 23 -39.60 85.54 53.06
N ALA A 24 -40.27 85.29 51.94
CA ALA A 24 -41.12 84.12 51.77
C ALA A 24 -40.27 82.83 51.82
N PHE A 25 -40.73 81.80 52.53
CA PHE A 25 -40.01 80.51 52.59
C PHE A 25 -40.09 79.79 51.23
N GLU A 26 -39.05 79.06 50.83
CA GLU A 26 -38.95 78.34 49.57
C GLU A 26 -38.89 76.84 49.80
N MET A 27 -39.35 76.05 48.82
CA MET A 27 -39.25 74.59 48.88
C MET A 27 -38.76 74.02 47.54
N GLU A 28 -38.07 72.89 47.63
CA GLU A 28 -37.61 72.11 46.49
C GLU A 28 -37.81 70.62 46.73
N ILE A 29 -37.98 69.88 45.64
CA ILE A 29 -38.01 68.43 45.62
C ILE A 29 -36.87 67.97 44.72
N ILE A 30 -36.11 66.98 45.17
CA ILE A 30 -34.91 66.47 44.53
C ILE A 30 -35.08 64.96 44.37
N PRO A 31 -35.03 64.42 43.13
CA PRO A 31 -34.93 65.14 41.84
C PRO A 31 -36.15 66.03 41.53
N ALA A 32 -36.00 66.99 40.61
CA ALA A 32 -37.08 67.92 40.26
C ALA A 32 -37.97 67.37 39.14
N ASN A 33 -39.29 67.57 39.27
CA ASN A 33 -40.35 67.25 38.29
C ASN A 33 -40.55 65.75 37.98
N ARG A 34 -39.49 65.03 37.61
CA ARG A 34 -39.54 63.61 37.23
C ARG A 34 -38.27 62.88 37.67
N VAL A 35 -38.38 61.59 37.97
CA VAL A 35 -37.25 60.69 38.18
C VAL A 35 -37.54 59.35 37.55
N VAL A 36 -36.51 58.78 36.93
CA VAL A 36 -36.51 57.44 36.36
C VAL A 36 -35.75 56.53 37.32
N ALA A 37 -36.34 55.40 37.70
CA ALA A 37 -35.71 54.44 38.60
C ALA A 37 -35.79 53.01 38.07
N GLN A 38 -34.72 52.26 38.26
CA GLN A 38 -34.69 50.85 37.93
C GLN A 38 -35.38 50.01 39.02
N ILE A 39 -36.26 49.10 38.62
CA ILE A 39 -36.89 48.15 39.55
C ILE A 39 -35.80 47.30 40.22
N GLY A 40 -35.93 47.09 41.53
CA GLY A 40 -34.94 46.39 42.35
C GLY A 40 -33.88 47.30 42.99
N GLU A 41 -33.70 48.53 42.50
CA GLU A 41 -32.76 49.50 43.09
C GLU A 41 -33.39 50.31 44.23
N MET A 42 -32.58 51.16 44.87
CA MET A 42 -33.02 52.10 45.90
C MET A 42 -33.28 53.47 45.30
N LEU A 43 -34.46 54.03 45.55
CA LEU A 43 -34.80 55.41 45.18
C LEU A 43 -35.02 56.25 46.45
N ILE A 44 -34.44 57.46 46.48
CA ILE A 44 -34.62 58.42 47.56
C ILE A 44 -35.13 59.73 46.98
N LEU A 45 -36.32 60.14 47.41
CA LEU A 45 -36.90 61.45 47.09
C LEU A 45 -36.68 62.38 48.27
N THR A 46 -36.08 63.55 48.05
CA THR A 46 -35.78 64.51 49.11
C THR A 46 -36.58 65.78 48.91
N CYS A 47 -37.28 66.23 49.95
CA CYS A 47 -38.02 67.48 49.96
C CYS A 47 -37.38 68.42 50.97
N ASN A 48 -36.82 69.54 50.47
CA ASN A 48 -36.04 70.48 51.25
C ASN A 48 -36.76 71.85 51.34
N THR A 49 -36.57 72.56 52.44
CA THR A 49 -37.17 73.89 52.67
C THR A 49 -36.17 74.87 53.24
N THR A 50 -36.22 76.11 52.76
CA THR A 50 -35.37 77.22 53.24
C THR A 50 -36.24 78.41 53.65
N GLY A 51 -35.81 79.16 54.68
CA GLY A 51 -36.57 80.31 55.17
C GLY A 51 -37.76 79.97 56.07
N CYS A 52 -37.87 78.72 56.57
CA CYS A 52 -38.84 78.32 57.59
C CYS A 52 -38.14 77.87 58.88
N ALA A 53 -38.55 78.41 60.05
CA ALA A 53 -37.91 78.09 61.33
C ALA A 53 -38.33 76.73 61.92
N SER A 54 -39.59 76.33 61.69
CA SER A 54 -40.16 75.06 62.18
C SER A 54 -41.09 74.45 61.10
N PRO A 55 -40.53 73.86 60.03
CA PRO A 55 -41.33 73.24 58.99
C PRO A 55 -41.87 71.87 59.42
N SER A 56 -43.06 71.49 58.92
CA SER A 56 -43.54 70.10 58.95
C SER A 56 -43.79 69.58 57.54
N PHE A 57 -43.50 68.30 57.32
CA PHE A 57 -43.53 67.65 56.02
C PHE A 57 -44.60 66.56 55.96
N SER A 58 -45.25 66.43 54.81
CA SER A 58 -46.18 65.34 54.52
C SER A 58 -45.95 64.85 53.09
N TRP A 59 -45.96 63.53 52.91
CA TRP A 59 -45.88 62.87 51.62
C TRP A 59 -47.18 62.13 51.34
N ARG A 60 -47.68 62.24 50.11
CA ARG A 60 -48.81 61.46 49.61
C ARG A 60 -48.65 61.20 48.12
N THR A 61 -49.31 60.18 47.60
CA THR A 61 -49.48 60.02 46.16
C THR A 61 -50.70 60.85 45.70
N GLN A 62 -50.75 61.21 44.42
CA GLN A 62 -51.84 62.06 43.90
C GLN A 62 -53.22 61.37 43.91
N MET A 63 -53.27 60.03 43.94
CA MET A 63 -54.50 59.21 43.94
C MET A 63 -54.69 58.37 45.22
N ASP A 64 -54.10 58.77 46.35
CA ASP A 64 -54.21 58.09 47.66
C ASP A 64 -53.76 56.60 47.67
N HIS A 65 -52.94 56.20 46.70
CA HIS A 65 -52.19 54.94 46.73
C HIS A 65 -51.19 54.92 47.89
N PRO A 66 -50.88 53.74 48.46
CA PRO A 66 -49.85 53.62 49.49
C PRO A 66 -48.51 54.17 48.99
N LEU A 67 -47.77 54.85 49.87
CA LEU A 67 -46.49 55.47 49.49
C LEU A 67 -45.45 54.45 48.98
N GLY A 68 -45.54 53.19 49.43
CA GLY A 68 -44.63 52.12 49.02
C GLY A 68 -43.17 52.38 49.43
N GLY A 69 -42.94 53.13 50.50
CA GLY A 69 -41.61 53.52 50.99
C GLY A 69 -41.65 54.08 52.41
N ILE A 70 -40.47 54.37 52.97
CA ILE A 70 -40.28 54.84 54.35
C ILE A 70 -40.01 56.35 54.34
N VAL A 71 -40.76 57.11 55.14
CA VAL A 71 -40.59 58.56 55.29
C VAL A 71 -39.77 58.88 56.53
N ASN A 72 -38.68 59.63 56.36
CA ASN A 72 -37.87 60.16 57.46
C ASN A 72 -37.90 61.70 57.44
N ASN A 73 -38.34 62.31 58.54
CA ASN A 73 -38.44 63.76 58.68
C ASN A 73 -37.26 64.32 59.49
N TYR A 74 -36.60 65.35 58.95
CA TYR A 74 -35.50 66.07 59.58
C TYR A 74 -35.87 67.54 59.79
N LYS A 75 -34.98 68.31 60.43
CA LYS A 75 -35.25 69.72 60.80
C LYS A 75 -35.56 70.62 59.61
N THR A 76 -34.93 70.39 58.46
CA THR A 76 -35.03 71.26 57.28
C THR A 76 -35.40 70.51 56.00
N TYR A 77 -35.52 69.17 56.04
CA TYR A 77 -35.89 68.36 54.89
C TYR A 77 -36.57 67.06 55.33
N SER A 78 -37.23 66.38 54.38
CA SER A 78 -37.83 65.07 54.56
C SER A 78 -37.46 64.17 53.39
N THR A 79 -37.22 62.88 53.66
CA THR A 79 -36.84 61.90 52.64
C THR A 79 -37.86 60.77 52.57
N LEU A 80 -38.30 60.40 51.37
CA LEU A 80 -39.04 59.17 51.09
C LEU A 80 -38.12 58.16 50.42
N THR A 81 -37.86 57.04 51.09
CA THR A 81 -36.96 55.98 50.61
C THR A 81 -37.73 54.74 50.19
N MET A 82 -37.53 54.30 48.96
CA MET A 82 -38.06 53.05 48.40
C MET A 82 -36.90 52.08 48.22
N ASN A 83 -36.92 50.94 48.92
CA ASN A 83 -35.84 49.95 48.86
C ASN A 83 -36.38 48.52 49.13
N PRO A 84 -36.54 47.67 48.10
CA PRO A 84 -36.33 47.94 46.69
C PRO A 84 -37.53 48.66 46.05
N VAL A 85 -37.28 49.38 44.96
CA VAL A 85 -38.33 49.92 44.08
C VAL A 85 -39.07 48.77 43.39
N ARG A 86 -40.40 48.81 43.39
CA ARG A 86 -41.31 47.85 42.77
C ARG A 86 -42.18 48.56 41.74
N VAL A 87 -42.80 47.81 40.82
CA VAL A 87 -43.74 48.35 39.82
C VAL A 87 -44.81 49.25 40.47
N GLU A 88 -45.26 48.86 41.67
CA GLU A 88 -46.22 49.58 42.51
C GLU A 88 -45.78 51.02 42.89
N ASN A 89 -44.51 51.36 42.75
CA ASN A 89 -43.99 52.69 43.07
C ASN A 89 -44.13 53.71 41.93
N SER A 90 -44.68 53.31 40.77
CA SER A 90 -44.89 54.19 39.60
C SER A 90 -46.07 55.14 39.82
N HIS A 91 -45.83 56.27 40.50
CA HIS A 91 -46.87 57.22 40.87
C HIS A 91 -46.36 58.68 40.83
N ASP A 92 -47.30 59.63 40.83
CA ASP A 92 -47.02 61.04 41.13
C ASP A 92 -47.00 61.25 42.65
N TYR A 93 -45.82 61.57 43.18
CA TYR A 93 -45.60 61.84 44.60
C TYR A 93 -45.65 63.34 44.88
N LEU A 94 -46.40 63.72 45.92
CA LEU A 94 -46.54 65.10 46.36
C LEU A 94 -45.88 65.29 47.73
N CYS A 95 -44.89 66.17 47.81
CA CYS A 95 -44.39 66.66 49.09
C CYS A 95 -45.07 67.97 49.45
N THR A 96 -45.61 68.03 50.66
CA THR A 96 -46.24 69.20 51.25
C THR A 96 -45.41 69.71 52.42
N VAL A 97 -45.03 70.98 52.37
CA VAL A 97 -44.34 71.68 53.46
C VAL A 97 -45.30 72.69 54.11
N PHE A 98 -45.53 72.54 55.41
CA PHE A 98 -46.28 73.50 56.21
C PHE A 98 -45.32 74.36 57.03
N CYS A 99 -45.44 75.68 56.91
CA CYS A 99 -44.67 76.66 57.64
C CYS A 99 -45.62 77.67 58.30
N SER A 100 -45.88 77.52 59.60
CA SER A 100 -46.93 78.28 60.33
C SER A 100 -48.37 77.98 59.87
N GLU A 101 -49.39 78.47 60.58
CA GLU A 101 -50.80 78.11 60.35
C GLU A 101 -51.39 78.53 58.99
N LYS A 102 -50.74 79.44 58.24
CA LYS A 102 -51.29 80.01 57.00
C LYS A 102 -50.41 79.83 55.76
N ALA A 103 -49.24 79.21 55.87
CA ALA A 103 -48.29 79.12 54.77
C ALA A 103 -47.97 77.65 54.44
N LYS A 104 -48.50 77.18 53.30
CA LYS A 104 -48.35 75.82 52.78
C LYS A 104 -47.79 75.91 51.36
N LYS A 105 -46.79 75.10 51.05
CA LYS A 105 -46.29 74.91 49.66
C LYS A 105 -46.23 73.42 49.34
N GLU A 106 -46.46 73.09 48.08
CA GLU A 106 -46.42 71.70 47.59
C GLU A 106 -45.62 71.65 46.29
N LYS A 107 -44.88 70.55 46.09
CA LYS A 107 -44.27 70.20 44.80
C LYS A 107 -44.49 68.72 44.53
N SER A 108 -44.79 68.40 43.27
CA SER A 108 -44.91 67.02 42.80
C SER A 108 -43.66 66.54 42.10
N ILE A 109 -43.46 65.23 42.11
CA ILE A 109 -42.47 64.53 41.31
C ILE A 109 -43.11 63.25 40.75
N LYS A 110 -42.99 63.04 39.44
CA LYS A 110 -43.41 61.81 38.77
C LYS A 110 -42.30 60.76 38.86
N VAL A 111 -42.60 59.58 39.41
CA VAL A 111 -41.68 58.43 39.41
C VAL A 111 -42.05 57.51 38.26
N GLU A 112 -41.14 57.36 37.30
CA GLU A 112 -41.28 56.42 36.18
C GLU A 112 -40.29 55.27 36.36
N LEU A 113 -40.75 54.05 36.10
CA LEU A 113 -39.99 52.84 36.38
C LEU A 113 -39.62 52.11 35.10
N TYR A 114 -38.45 51.50 35.10
CA TYR A 114 -38.02 50.57 34.06
C TYR A 114 -37.30 49.38 34.70
N SER A 115 -37.17 48.29 33.96
CA SER A 115 -36.33 47.17 34.30
C SER A 115 -35.64 46.67 33.04
N PHE A 116 -34.31 46.76 33.03
CA PHE A 116 -33.48 46.19 31.98
C PHE A 116 -32.12 45.80 32.57
N PRO A 117 -32.09 44.80 33.47
CA PRO A 117 -31.00 44.63 34.42
C PRO A 117 -29.75 43.98 33.82
N SER A 118 -29.90 43.05 32.86
CA SER A 118 -28.81 42.23 32.34
C SER A 118 -28.94 41.96 30.85
N ASP A 119 -27.81 41.56 30.26
CA ASP A 119 -27.74 41.26 28.82
C ASP A 119 -28.53 40.00 28.47
N PRO A 120 -29.02 39.88 27.22
CA PRO A 120 -29.81 38.72 26.80
C PRO A 120 -29.02 37.41 26.93
N VAL A 121 -29.72 36.29 27.11
CA VAL A 121 -29.12 34.95 27.16
C VAL A 121 -29.50 34.20 25.88
N ILE A 122 -28.49 33.75 25.12
CA ILE A 122 -28.68 32.93 23.93
C ILE A 122 -28.55 31.45 24.29
N GLU A 123 -29.57 30.67 23.97
CA GLU A 123 -29.59 29.21 24.04
C GLU A 123 -29.79 28.63 22.63
N ILE A 124 -29.08 27.54 22.32
CA ILE A 124 -29.21 26.82 21.04
C ILE A 124 -29.56 25.37 21.33
N SER A 125 -30.37 24.75 20.47
CA SER A 125 -30.59 23.29 20.46
C SER A 125 -29.25 22.52 20.55
N THR A 126 -29.23 21.44 21.33
CA THR A 126 -28.03 20.79 21.88
C THR A 126 -26.94 20.35 20.88
N SER A 127 -27.26 20.24 19.59
CA SER A 127 -26.29 19.95 18.53
C SER A 127 -26.63 20.70 17.24
N LEU A 128 -25.74 21.60 16.80
CA LEU A 128 -25.82 22.26 15.50
C LEU A 128 -25.31 21.31 14.41
N VAL A 129 -26.18 20.56 13.74
CA VAL A 129 -25.77 19.69 12.62
C VAL A 129 -26.05 20.39 11.29
N ALA A 130 -25.03 20.50 10.44
CA ALA A 130 -25.15 21.16 9.15
C ALA A 130 -26.23 20.48 8.28
N GLY A 131 -27.20 21.28 7.80
CA GLY A 131 -28.35 20.84 7.02
C GLY A 131 -29.57 20.39 7.83
N GLU A 132 -29.47 20.28 9.17
CA GLU A 132 -30.62 20.00 10.04
C GLU A 132 -31.14 21.28 10.71
N PRO A 133 -32.46 21.45 10.88
CA PRO A 133 -33.00 22.67 11.47
C PRO A 133 -32.55 22.80 12.93
N ALA A 134 -31.97 23.96 13.26
CA ALA A 134 -31.56 24.34 14.61
C ALA A 134 -32.36 25.55 15.07
N THR A 135 -32.66 25.62 16.36
CA THR A 135 -33.43 26.73 16.95
C THR A 135 -32.54 27.53 17.89
N VAL A 136 -32.53 28.84 17.71
CA VAL A 136 -31.92 29.83 18.61
C VAL A 136 -33.01 30.45 19.45
N ILE A 137 -32.75 30.52 20.75
CA ILE A 137 -33.65 31.09 21.75
C ILE A 137 -32.89 32.25 22.40
N CYS A 138 -33.40 33.47 22.27
CA CYS A 138 -32.91 34.62 23.00
C CYS A 138 -33.86 34.97 24.13
N LYS A 139 -33.36 34.96 25.37
CA LYS A 139 -34.11 35.29 26.58
C LYS A 139 -33.66 36.64 27.11
N ILE A 140 -34.59 37.56 27.31
CA ILE A 140 -34.33 38.89 27.85
C ILE A 140 -34.96 38.92 29.25
N PRO A 141 -34.15 38.82 30.32
CA PRO A 141 -34.66 38.67 31.68
C PRO A 141 -35.22 39.97 32.26
N ASP A 142 -36.30 39.83 33.04
CA ASP A 142 -36.89 40.86 33.89
C ASP A 142 -37.11 42.21 33.20
N VAL A 143 -37.62 42.21 31.96
CA VAL A 143 -37.88 43.43 31.20
C VAL A 143 -39.15 44.11 31.68
N TYR A 144 -39.11 45.43 31.81
CA TYR A 144 -40.30 46.25 32.03
C TYR A 144 -40.05 47.70 31.57
N PRO A 145 -41.04 48.37 30.95
CA PRO A 145 -42.26 47.79 30.38
C PRO A 145 -41.94 47.04 29.08
N SER A 146 -42.58 45.89 28.86
CA SER A 146 -42.26 44.99 27.76
C SER A 146 -42.86 45.41 26.42
N ASP A 147 -43.90 46.22 26.40
CA ASP A 147 -44.51 46.81 25.19
C ASP A 147 -43.55 47.69 24.38
N HIS A 148 -42.51 48.21 25.02
CA HIS A 148 -41.44 48.98 24.40
C HIS A 148 -40.22 48.13 23.99
N LEU A 149 -40.24 46.82 24.20
CA LEU A 149 -39.12 45.94 23.88
C LEU A 149 -39.07 45.62 22.38
N GLU A 150 -37.92 45.88 21.76
CA GLU A 150 -37.59 45.48 20.40
C GLU A 150 -36.42 44.50 20.45
N VAL A 151 -36.53 43.36 19.76
CA VAL A 151 -35.48 42.33 19.76
C VAL A 151 -35.07 42.02 18.31
N LEU A 152 -33.78 42.14 18.04
CA LEU A 152 -33.17 41.80 16.75
C LEU A 152 -32.25 40.60 16.93
N LEU A 153 -32.55 39.52 16.22
CA LEU A 153 -31.63 38.39 16.03
C LEU A 153 -30.85 38.60 14.75
N LYS A 154 -29.52 38.68 14.87
CA LYS A 154 -28.59 38.89 13.78
C LYS A 154 -27.64 37.71 13.64
N LYS A 155 -27.17 37.47 12.42
CA LYS A 155 -26.04 36.60 12.11
C LYS A 155 -25.01 37.46 11.42
N GLU A 156 -23.90 37.69 12.11
CA GLU A 156 -22.97 38.78 11.79
C GLU A 156 -23.74 40.11 11.69
N GLU A 157 -23.77 40.73 10.52
CA GLU A 157 -24.49 41.99 10.26
C GLU A 157 -25.90 41.78 9.67
N HIS A 158 -26.29 40.55 9.32
CA HIS A 158 -27.56 40.27 8.67
C HIS A 158 -28.67 40.01 9.71
N ILE A 159 -29.79 40.70 9.59
CA ILE A 159 -30.97 40.49 10.45
C ILE A 159 -31.66 39.20 10.00
N LEU A 160 -31.72 38.23 10.92
CA LEU A 160 -32.42 36.95 10.72
C LEU A 160 -33.90 37.04 11.09
N HIS A 161 -34.18 37.70 12.23
CA HIS A 161 -35.52 37.85 12.78
C HIS A 161 -35.61 39.13 13.61
N GLU A 162 -36.77 39.76 13.56
CA GLU A 162 -37.10 40.94 14.35
C GLU A 162 -38.44 40.67 15.03
N GLU A 163 -38.49 40.86 16.35
CA GLU A 163 -39.68 40.66 17.17
C GLU A 163 -39.92 41.91 18.01
N ASN A 164 -41.17 42.40 18.00
CA ASN A 164 -41.59 43.58 18.75
C ASN A 164 -42.75 43.20 19.67
N PHE A 165 -42.75 43.72 20.89
CA PHE A 165 -43.70 43.32 21.94
C PHE A 165 -44.84 44.32 22.14
N TYR A 166 -45.17 45.19 21.17
CA TYR A 166 -46.14 46.29 21.31
C TYR A 166 -47.54 45.93 21.84
N GLU A 167 -47.98 44.68 21.66
CA GLU A 167 -49.30 44.18 22.12
C GLU A 167 -49.23 43.51 23.51
N ASP A 168 -48.10 43.56 24.18
CA ASP A 168 -47.88 42.88 25.45
C ASP A 168 -48.32 43.73 26.65
N ASP A 169 -49.44 43.33 27.27
CA ASP A 169 -50.06 44.03 28.40
C ASP A 169 -49.47 43.62 29.77
N SER A 170 -48.24 43.10 29.81
CA SER A 170 -47.60 42.63 31.04
C SER A 170 -47.40 43.78 32.03
N THR A 171 -47.99 43.62 33.22
CA THR A 171 -47.94 44.64 34.28
C THR A 171 -46.76 44.44 35.24
N ASN A 172 -46.01 43.35 35.12
CA ASN A 172 -44.85 43.04 35.98
C ASN A 172 -43.59 42.81 35.14
N THR A 173 -42.44 42.75 35.81
CA THR A 173 -41.18 42.34 35.18
C THR A 173 -41.26 40.88 34.73
N GLU A 174 -40.99 40.61 33.46
CA GLU A 174 -41.05 39.26 32.89
C GLU A 174 -39.82 38.95 32.01
N THR A 175 -39.48 37.68 31.90
CA THR A 175 -38.49 37.22 30.92
C THR A 175 -39.16 37.03 29.58
N LYS A 176 -38.84 37.86 28.59
CA LYS A 176 -39.34 37.71 27.21
C LYS A 176 -38.40 36.83 26.40
N THR A 177 -38.97 36.03 25.50
CA THR A 177 -38.22 35.04 24.73
C THR A 177 -38.54 35.16 23.25
N VAL A 178 -37.50 35.17 22.42
CA VAL A 178 -37.61 35.18 20.96
C VAL A 178 -36.94 33.93 20.42
N THR A 179 -37.66 33.19 19.57
CA THR A 179 -37.19 31.92 19.00
C THR A 179 -37.11 31.99 17.48
N TYR A 180 -36.00 31.56 16.90
CA TYR A 180 -35.82 31.51 15.45
C TYR A 180 -35.19 30.19 15.02
N SER A 181 -35.75 29.57 13.99
CA SER A 181 -35.26 28.31 13.43
C SER A 181 -34.57 28.54 12.09
N PHE A 182 -33.37 28.01 11.93
CA PHE A 182 -32.57 28.11 10.71
C PHE A 182 -31.83 26.80 10.43
N ASN A 183 -31.39 26.61 9.19
CA ASN A 183 -30.58 25.46 8.81
C ASN A 183 -29.10 25.91 8.76
N PRO A 184 -28.24 25.46 9.70
CA PRO A 184 -26.84 25.82 9.72
C PRO A 184 -26.08 25.17 8.57
N THR A 185 -25.04 25.84 8.10
CA THR A 185 -24.12 25.37 7.06
C THR A 185 -22.68 25.30 7.57
N THR A 186 -21.78 24.64 6.84
CA THR A 186 -20.34 24.60 7.20
C THR A 186 -19.69 25.98 7.13
N GLU A 187 -20.21 26.88 6.30
CA GLU A 187 -19.77 28.28 6.22
C GLU A 187 -20.12 29.08 7.48
N ASP A 188 -20.98 28.55 8.36
CA ASP A 188 -21.39 29.24 9.57
C ASP A 188 -20.44 29.02 10.74
N ILE A 189 -19.45 28.14 10.58
CA ILE A 189 -18.42 27.89 11.59
C ILE A 189 -17.64 29.18 11.84
N GLY A 190 -17.61 29.61 13.10
CA GLY A 190 -16.92 30.83 13.52
C GLY A 190 -17.72 32.12 13.31
N LYS A 191 -18.85 32.09 12.60
CA LYS A 191 -19.78 33.23 12.52
C LYS A 191 -20.49 33.42 13.86
N GLU A 192 -20.88 34.65 14.16
CA GLU A 192 -21.56 35.01 15.41
C GLU A 192 -23.06 35.21 15.19
N ILE A 193 -23.87 34.60 16.06
CA ILE A 193 -25.26 34.98 16.25
C ILE A 193 -25.33 35.99 17.37
N THR A 194 -25.95 37.13 17.10
CA THR A 194 -26.07 38.25 18.02
C THR A 194 -27.53 38.52 18.32
N CYS A 195 -27.90 38.53 19.60
CA CYS A 195 -29.20 39.01 20.05
C CYS A 195 -29.05 40.43 20.60
N VAL A 196 -29.76 41.37 19.99
CA VAL A 196 -29.81 42.78 20.38
C VAL A 196 -31.19 43.06 20.96
N ALA A 197 -31.27 43.35 22.25
CA ALA A 197 -32.50 43.80 22.90
C ALA A 197 -32.43 45.32 23.08
N LYS A 198 -33.47 46.03 22.65
CA LYS A 198 -33.59 47.48 22.77
C LYS A 198 -34.84 47.83 23.55
N LEU A 199 -34.71 48.81 24.43
CA LEU A 199 -35.81 49.39 25.18
C LEU A 199 -35.88 50.91 24.93
N PRO A 200 -36.24 51.35 23.71
CA PRO A 200 -36.20 52.76 23.32
C PRO A 200 -37.38 53.57 23.87
N ILE A 201 -37.32 53.91 25.15
CA ILE A 201 -38.33 54.79 25.75
C ILE A 201 -37.91 56.25 25.53
N ALA A 202 -38.57 56.92 24.58
CA ALA A 202 -38.17 58.22 24.03
C ALA A 202 -38.09 59.37 25.06
N ASN A 203 -38.78 59.24 26.19
CA ASN A 203 -38.88 60.27 27.23
C ASN A 203 -38.11 59.95 28.52
N LEU A 204 -37.44 58.79 28.60
CA LEU A 204 -36.69 58.35 29.77
C LEU A 204 -35.17 58.45 29.54
N ASP A 205 -34.48 59.05 30.50
CA ASP A 205 -33.02 59.22 30.51
C ASP A 205 -32.38 58.10 31.35
N PHE A 206 -32.30 56.88 30.80
CA PHE A 206 -31.60 55.75 31.40
C PHE A 206 -30.61 55.13 30.40
N GLU A 207 -29.54 54.52 30.92
CA GLU A 207 -28.53 53.81 30.14
C GLU A 207 -28.18 52.47 30.82
N PRO A 208 -27.98 51.38 30.05
CA PRO A 208 -28.05 51.31 28.58
C PRO A 208 -29.49 51.10 28.06
N LYS A 209 -29.81 51.69 26.89
CA LYS A 209 -31.08 51.43 26.17
C LYS A 209 -31.02 50.22 25.24
N GLU A 210 -29.83 49.66 25.04
CA GLU A 210 -29.56 48.53 24.17
C GLU A 210 -28.62 47.57 24.90
N ARG A 211 -28.93 46.27 24.87
CA ARG A 211 -28.08 45.21 25.40
C ARG A 211 -27.88 44.13 24.35
N VAL A 212 -26.67 43.58 24.33
CA VAL A 212 -26.22 42.72 23.24
C VAL A 212 -25.49 41.52 23.80
N THR A 213 -25.81 40.34 23.24
CA THR A 213 -25.08 39.11 23.50
C THR A 213 -24.77 38.44 22.17
N SER A 214 -23.54 37.93 22.01
CA SER A 214 -23.08 37.24 20.81
C SER A 214 -22.57 35.84 21.15
N LEU A 215 -22.91 34.87 20.30
CA LEU A 215 -22.52 33.48 20.42
C LEU A 215 -21.90 32.99 19.11
N LYS A 216 -20.66 32.49 19.17
CA LYS A 216 -19.99 31.87 18.03
C LYS A 216 -20.60 30.50 17.71
N LEU A 217 -20.98 30.31 16.46
CA LEU A 217 -21.50 29.05 15.96
C LEU A 217 -20.38 28.05 15.70
N ASN A 218 -20.65 26.80 16.08
CA ASN A 218 -19.83 25.65 15.73
C ASN A 218 -20.75 24.59 15.10
N ALA A 219 -20.84 24.59 13.77
CA ALA A 219 -21.66 23.63 13.03
C ALA A 219 -20.91 22.30 12.85
N ASN A 220 -21.53 21.22 13.29
CA ASN A 220 -21.06 19.85 13.13
C ASN A 220 -21.45 19.32 11.75
N PHE A 221 -20.50 18.68 11.07
CA PHE A 221 -20.76 18.04 9.79
C PHE A 221 -20.02 16.70 9.71
N GLY A 222 -20.69 15.75 9.09
CA GLY A 222 -20.15 14.40 8.88
C GLY A 222 -18.95 14.38 7.93
N PRO A 223 -18.30 13.21 7.79
CA PRO A 223 -17.15 13.04 6.91
C PRO A 223 -17.50 13.39 5.47
N GLN A 224 -16.62 14.17 4.82
CA GLN A 224 -16.69 14.54 3.42
C GLN A 224 -15.29 14.46 2.80
N ASN A 225 -15.23 14.30 1.47
CA ASN A 225 -13.98 14.28 0.70
C ASN A 225 -13.00 13.22 1.20
N THR A 226 -13.50 12.06 1.65
CA THR A 226 -12.66 11.00 2.20
C THR A 226 -11.79 10.38 1.09
N ILE A 227 -10.47 10.45 1.27
CA ILE A 227 -9.47 9.90 0.34
C ILE A 227 -8.42 9.08 1.09
N ILE A 228 -7.83 8.13 0.39
CA ILE A 228 -6.68 7.36 0.90
C ILE A 228 -5.44 7.78 0.13
N THR A 229 -4.38 8.13 0.86
CA THR A 229 -3.05 8.42 0.31
C THR A 229 -2.08 7.31 0.67
N ALA A 230 -1.41 6.75 -0.33
CA ALA A 230 -0.43 5.70 -0.15
C ALA A 230 0.99 6.24 -0.36
N SER A 231 1.91 5.91 0.56
CA SER A 231 3.33 6.23 0.46
C SER A 231 4.13 4.92 0.51
N PRO A 232 5.02 4.64 -0.48
CA PRO A 232 5.47 5.51 -1.58
C PRO A 232 4.50 5.64 -2.77
N GLY A 233 3.44 4.85 -2.80
CA GLY A 233 2.40 4.89 -3.83
C GLY A 233 1.54 3.63 -3.79
N ASN A 234 0.67 3.45 -4.79
CA ASN A 234 -0.26 2.31 -4.82
C ASN A 234 0.40 1.00 -5.25
N SER A 235 1.66 1.03 -5.66
CA SER A 235 2.39 -0.15 -6.11
C SER A 235 3.83 -0.20 -5.59
N PRO A 236 4.01 -0.31 -4.27
CA PRO A 236 5.33 -0.34 -3.63
C PRO A 236 6.07 -1.65 -3.94
N ILE A 237 7.38 -1.68 -3.69
CA ILE A 237 8.21 -2.86 -3.91
C ILE A 237 8.12 -3.76 -2.66
N GLU A 238 8.21 -5.07 -2.84
CA GLU A 238 8.28 -6.03 -1.74
C GLU A 238 9.43 -5.70 -0.77
N GLY A 239 9.12 -5.67 0.52
CA GLY A 239 10.02 -5.25 1.59
C GLY A 239 9.95 -3.77 1.96
N ASP A 240 9.33 -2.92 1.12
CA ASP A 240 9.11 -1.50 1.43
C ASP A 240 8.14 -1.34 2.62
N THR A 241 8.29 -0.23 3.33
CA THR A 241 7.31 0.22 4.31
C THR A 241 6.17 0.98 3.63
N LEU A 242 5.02 0.33 3.49
CA LEU A 242 3.81 0.93 2.95
C LEU A 242 3.02 1.64 4.07
N LYS A 243 2.70 2.92 3.85
CA LYS A 243 1.82 3.69 4.74
C LYS A 243 0.59 4.15 3.97
N LEU A 244 -0.58 3.76 4.46
CA LEU A 244 -1.88 4.22 3.96
C LEU A 244 -2.44 5.22 4.96
N THR A 245 -2.69 6.45 4.54
CA THR A 245 -3.25 7.52 5.37
C THR A 245 -4.63 7.87 4.85
N CYS A 246 -5.63 7.80 5.72
CA CYS A 246 -6.99 8.19 5.41
C CYS A 246 -7.19 9.65 5.79
N VAL A 247 -7.62 10.47 4.84
CA VAL A 247 -7.83 11.91 5.02
C VAL A 247 -9.28 12.21 4.72
N THR A 248 -9.93 12.95 5.62
CA THR A 248 -11.37 13.26 5.57
C THR A 248 -11.62 14.61 6.24
N GLU A 249 -12.61 15.34 5.77
CA GLU A 249 -13.05 16.61 6.36
C GLU A 249 -14.27 16.35 7.23
N SER A 250 -14.16 16.57 8.54
CA SER A 250 -15.28 16.38 9.47
C SER A 250 -15.13 17.27 10.71
N ASN A 251 -16.26 17.74 11.25
CA ASN A 251 -16.32 18.45 12.53
C ASN A 251 -17.43 17.86 13.41
N PRO A 252 -17.12 17.35 14.62
CA PRO A 252 -15.77 17.14 15.16
C PRO A 252 -14.98 16.09 14.36
N PRO A 253 -13.66 15.92 14.62
CA PRO A 253 -12.87 14.87 13.97
C PRO A 253 -13.55 13.49 14.06
N ALA A 254 -13.63 12.80 12.94
CA ALA A 254 -14.29 11.50 12.83
C ALA A 254 -13.34 10.35 13.16
N GLN A 255 -13.89 9.19 13.54
CA GLN A 255 -13.12 7.99 13.81
C GLN A 255 -12.85 7.21 12.52
N VAL A 256 -11.61 6.78 12.34
CA VAL A 256 -11.17 6.01 11.17
C VAL A 256 -11.03 4.53 11.52
N VAL A 257 -11.61 3.67 10.70
CA VAL A 257 -11.50 2.21 10.80
C VAL A 257 -10.97 1.63 9.49
N TRP A 258 -9.82 0.95 9.57
CA TRP A 258 -9.22 0.26 8.43
C TRP A 258 -9.69 -1.18 8.28
N ARG A 259 -10.00 -1.53 7.03
CA ARG A 259 -10.44 -2.87 6.61
C ARG A 259 -9.68 -3.29 5.35
N LYS A 260 -9.40 -4.57 5.19
CA LYS A 260 -8.93 -5.16 3.91
C LYS A 260 -9.96 -6.16 3.42
N HIS A 261 -10.29 -6.09 2.14
CA HIS A 261 -11.12 -7.11 1.50
C HIS A 261 -10.28 -8.36 1.23
N LEU A 262 -10.70 -9.51 1.78
CA LEU A 262 -10.07 -10.80 1.50
C LEU A 262 -10.81 -11.51 0.37
N ALA A 263 -10.12 -12.42 -0.33
CA ALA A 263 -10.66 -13.17 -1.48
C ALA A 263 -11.93 -14.01 -1.16
N ASP A 264 -12.16 -14.33 0.13
CA ASP A 264 -13.33 -15.09 0.61
C ASP A 264 -14.47 -14.19 1.13
N GLU A 265 -14.56 -12.93 0.66
CA GLU A 265 -15.46 -11.87 1.16
C GLU A 265 -15.32 -11.52 2.66
N ASN A 266 -14.33 -12.11 3.33
CA ASN A 266 -14.09 -11.91 4.75
C ASN A 266 -13.36 -10.57 4.97
N ILE A 267 -13.79 -9.80 5.97
CA ILE A 267 -13.23 -8.47 6.25
C ILE A 267 -12.28 -8.56 7.43
N GLN A 268 -10.99 -8.37 7.20
CA GLN A 268 -10.02 -8.27 8.29
C GLN A 268 -9.99 -6.84 8.82
N HIS A 269 -10.24 -6.70 10.12
CA HIS A 269 -10.09 -5.45 10.87
C HIS A 269 -8.63 -5.25 11.25
N PHE A 270 -8.05 -4.09 10.95
CA PHE A 270 -6.65 -3.80 11.25
C PHE A 270 -6.52 -2.91 12.48
N ILE A 271 -6.93 -1.65 12.38
CA ILE A 271 -6.62 -0.62 13.37
C ILE A 271 -7.70 0.49 13.33
N GLU A 272 -7.99 1.06 14.49
CA GLU A 272 -8.69 2.34 14.67
C GLU A 272 -7.66 3.49 14.74
N ASN A 273 -7.10 3.90 13.59
CA ASN A 273 -6.12 4.97 13.49
C ASN A 273 -6.12 5.55 12.06
N ASP A 274 -5.72 6.81 11.91
CA ASP A 274 -5.72 7.51 10.62
C ASP A 274 -4.71 6.91 9.64
N ILE A 275 -3.67 6.25 10.16
CA ILE A 275 -2.57 5.66 9.39
C ILE A 275 -2.48 4.15 9.63
N LEU A 276 -2.58 3.38 8.55
CA LEU A 276 -2.22 1.96 8.51
C LEU A 276 -0.80 1.81 7.98
N SER A 277 0.09 1.23 8.78
CA SER A 277 1.51 1.02 8.43
C SER A 277 1.83 -0.46 8.29
N ILE A 278 2.38 -0.84 7.15
CA ILE A 278 2.86 -2.19 6.83
C ILE A 278 4.37 -2.08 6.61
N PRO A 279 5.20 -2.38 7.64
CA PRO A 279 6.65 -2.09 7.62
C PRO A 279 7.43 -2.93 6.60
N HIS A 280 6.96 -4.15 6.31
CA HIS A 280 7.56 -5.05 5.33
C HIS A 280 6.46 -5.60 4.43
N ALA A 281 6.20 -4.90 3.33
CA ALA A 281 5.17 -5.31 2.40
C ALA A 281 5.51 -6.65 1.73
N HIS A 282 4.62 -7.62 1.86
CA HIS A 282 4.72 -8.93 1.21
C HIS A 282 3.71 -9.05 0.07
N PHE A 283 3.92 -9.97 -0.87
CA PHE A 283 3.01 -10.13 -2.02
C PHE A 283 1.54 -10.38 -1.61
N THR A 284 1.34 -11.10 -0.49
CA THR A 284 0.03 -11.37 0.13
C THR A 284 -0.67 -10.13 0.67
N ASP A 285 0.05 -9.02 0.86
CA ASP A 285 -0.53 -7.76 1.30
C ASP A 285 -1.26 -7.04 0.17
N SER A 286 -1.04 -7.43 -1.09
CA SER A 286 -1.82 -6.93 -2.22
C SER A 286 -3.31 -7.14 -2.00
N GLY A 287 -4.13 -6.20 -2.46
CA GLY A 287 -5.58 -6.25 -2.35
C GLY A 287 -6.23 -4.89 -2.20
N LEU A 288 -7.55 -4.91 -1.97
CA LEU A 288 -8.37 -3.72 -1.80
C LEU A 288 -8.44 -3.32 -0.32
N TYR A 289 -7.90 -2.16 0.01
CA TYR A 289 -7.98 -1.55 1.33
C TYR A 289 -9.13 -0.56 1.38
N ILE A 290 -9.85 -0.56 2.50
CA ILE A 290 -11.04 0.25 2.73
C ILE A 290 -10.81 1.05 4.01
N CYS A 291 -10.93 2.36 3.91
CA CYS A 291 -11.04 3.26 5.06
C CYS A 291 -12.53 3.58 5.26
N GLU A 292 -13.06 3.26 6.43
CA GLU A 292 -14.41 3.65 6.85
C GLU A 292 -14.30 4.72 7.93
N VAL A 293 -14.93 5.86 7.71
CA VAL A 293 -14.90 7.00 8.61
C VAL A 293 -16.28 7.20 9.22
N ILE A 294 -16.36 7.39 10.54
CA ILE A 294 -17.62 7.62 11.26
C ILE A 294 -17.54 8.85 12.17
N ASN A 295 -18.46 9.79 11.98
CA ASN A 295 -18.66 10.89 12.92
C ASN A 295 -19.78 10.55 13.89
N LEU A 296 -19.46 10.41 15.18
CA LEU A 296 -20.40 9.98 16.23
C LEU A 296 -21.44 11.06 16.60
N VAL A 297 -21.20 12.33 16.28
CA VAL A 297 -22.15 13.42 16.56
C VAL A 297 -23.22 13.47 15.48
N THR A 298 -22.83 13.34 14.21
CA THR A 298 -23.78 13.38 13.09
C THR A 298 -24.29 11.99 12.70
N ASN A 299 -23.74 10.91 13.24
CA ASN A 299 -23.97 9.52 12.83
C ASN A 299 -23.81 9.28 11.31
N LYS A 300 -22.99 10.11 10.64
CA LYS A 300 -22.73 10.00 9.20
C LYS A 300 -21.44 9.23 8.99
N THR A 301 -21.43 8.40 7.96
CA THR A 301 -20.30 7.58 7.56
C THR A 301 -19.92 7.81 6.10
N GLU A 302 -18.63 7.71 5.80
CA GLU A 302 -18.11 7.73 4.44
C GLU A 302 -17.04 6.64 4.29
N LYS A 303 -16.85 6.14 3.07
CA LYS A 303 -15.88 5.08 2.76
C LYS A 303 -15.02 5.49 1.58
N ALA A 304 -13.72 5.24 1.69
CA ALA A 304 -12.77 5.33 0.59
C ALA A 304 -12.10 3.98 0.39
N THR A 305 -11.73 3.68 -0.86
CA THR A 305 -11.04 2.44 -1.22
C THR A 305 -9.78 2.71 -2.02
N VAL A 306 -8.77 1.88 -1.84
CA VAL A 306 -7.53 1.90 -2.64
C VAL A 306 -7.08 0.48 -2.93
N GLU A 307 -6.71 0.23 -4.18
CA GLU A 307 -6.10 -1.04 -4.59
C GLU A 307 -4.58 -0.93 -4.47
N ILE A 308 -3.99 -1.84 -3.71
CA ILE A 308 -2.54 -1.93 -3.52
C ILE A 308 -2.03 -3.18 -4.24
N VAL A 309 -1.02 -2.98 -5.09
CA VAL A 309 -0.37 -4.06 -5.84
C VAL A 309 1.12 -4.07 -5.51
N ILE A 310 1.54 -5.01 -4.66
CA ILE A 310 2.95 -5.14 -4.29
C ILE A 310 3.72 -5.69 -5.47
N GLN A 311 4.79 -5.00 -5.86
CA GLN A 311 5.63 -5.38 -6.97
C GLN A 311 6.89 -6.10 -6.48
N ALA A 312 7.32 -7.15 -7.19
CA ALA A 312 8.57 -7.85 -6.91
C ALA A 312 9.28 -8.25 -8.23
N PRO A 313 10.58 -8.58 -8.21
CA PRO A 313 11.23 -9.28 -9.31
C PRO A 313 10.58 -10.66 -9.58
N PRO A 314 10.78 -11.26 -10.77
CA PRO A 314 10.22 -12.59 -11.07
C PRO A 314 10.68 -13.62 -10.03
N LYS A 315 9.76 -14.45 -9.55
CA LYS A 315 10.01 -15.52 -8.58
C LYS A 315 9.48 -16.84 -9.10
N ASN A 316 10.10 -17.93 -8.65
CA ASN A 316 9.77 -19.29 -9.08
C ASN A 316 9.85 -19.48 -10.60
N THR A 317 10.88 -18.92 -11.23
CA THR A 317 11.23 -19.28 -12.61
C THR A 317 11.66 -20.74 -12.65
N THR A 318 10.93 -21.56 -13.41
CA THR A 318 11.23 -22.98 -13.60
C THR A 318 11.63 -23.24 -15.05
N LEU A 319 12.63 -24.09 -15.24
CA LEU A 319 13.08 -24.56 -16.54
C LEU A 319 12.94 -26.08 -16.57
N SER A 320 12.02 -26.57 -17.40
CA SER A 320 11.69 -27.99 -17.51
C SER A 320 12.03 -28.52 -18.90
N VAL A 321 12.42 -29.80 -18.96
CA VAL A 321 12.76 -30.50 -20.21
C VAL A 321 11.90 -31.75 -20.31
N PHE A 322 11.16 -31.87 -21.39
CA PHE A 322 10.27 -33.01 -21.66
C PHE A 322 10.70 -33.71 -22.97
N PRO A 323 10.82 -35.05 -23.01
CA PRO A 323 10.47 -36.00 -21.94
C PRO A 323 11.53 -36.14 -20.82
N SER A 324 12.80 -35.83 -21.10
CA SER A 324 13.89 -35.88 -20.13
C SER A 324 15.06 -34.98 -20.56
N SER A 325 15.99 -34.71 -19.64
CA SER A 325 17.24 -34.00 -19.94
C SER A 325 18.30 -34.85 -20.66
N ALA A 326 18.04 -36.14 -20.87
CA ALA A 326 18.94 -37.09 -21.52
C ALA A 326 18.18 -37.89 -22.57
N VAL A 327 18.33 -37.51 -23.84
CA VAL A 327 17.55 -38.04 -24.97
C VAL A 327 18.46 -38.74 -25.99
N LYS A 328 17.92 -39.70 -26.74
CA LYS A 328 18.67 -40.35 -27.82
C LYS A 328 18.64 -39.48 -29.08
N GLN A 329 19.66 -39.62 -29.91
CA GLN A 329 19.70 -38.94 -31.21
C GLN A 329 18.44 -39.23 -32.03
N GLY A 330 17.86 -38.18 -32.60
CA GLY A 330 16.65 -38.24 -33.40
C GLY A 330 15.34 -38.16 -32.61
N GLU A 331 15.37 -38.25 -31.27
CA GLU A 331 14.19 -37.99 -30.44
C GLU A 331 13.84 -36.49 -30.41
N SER A 332 12.56 -36.21 -30.15
CA SER A 332 12.08 -34.85 -29.96
C SER A 332 12.14 -34.48 -28.48
N VAL A 333 12.57 -33.24 -28.20
CA VAL A 333 12.66 -32.70 -26.83
C VAL A 333 12.18 -31.26 -26.81
N THR A 334 11.39 -30.91 -25.80
CA THR A 334 10.89 -29.55 -25.57
C THR A 334 11.43 -29.01 -24.26
N ILE A 335 12.04 -27.82 -24.33
CA ILE A 335 12.51 -27.06 -23.19
C ILE A 335 11.49 -25.96 -22.93
N SER A 336 10.90 -25.94 -21.73
CA SER A 336 9.83 -25.01 -21.36
C SER A 336 10.21 -24.20 -20.14
N CYS A 337 10.14 -22.88 -20.25
CA CYS A 337 10.37 -21.96 -19.15
C CYS A 337 9.09 -21.23 -18.73
N THR A 338 8.81 -21.19 -17.44
CA THR A 338 7.64 -20.51 -16.87
C THR A 338 8.00 -19.78 -15.58
N SER A 339 7.27 -18.70 -15.26
CA SER A 339 7.38 -17.93 -14.00
C SER A 339 6.00 -17.89 -13.35
N ALA A 340 5.86 -18.42 -12.12
CA ALA A 340 4.56 -18.63 -11.48
C ALA A 340 4.14 -17.49 -10.56
N ASP A 341 4.86 -17.29 -9.44
CA ASP A 341 4.44 -16.40 -8.34
C ASP A 341 4.36 -14.94 -8.76
N VAL A 342 5.41 -14.47 -9.46
CA VAL A 342 5.49 -13.11 -9.98
C VAL A 342 5.70 -13.22 -11.48
N PRO A 343 4.70 -12.88 -12.31
CA PRO A 343 4.79 -13.08 -13.74
C PRO A 343 5.87 -12.18 -14.34
N ALA A 344 6.65 -12.76 -15.25
CA ALA A 344 7.63 -12.03 -16.05
C ALA A 344 6.92 -11.31 -17.20
N VAL A 345 7.45 -10.15 -17.61
CA VAL A 345 6.98 -9.46 -18.83
C VAL A 345 7.61 -10.09 -20.07
N GLN A 346 8.83 -10.61 -19.92
CA GLN A 346 9.58 -11.25 -21.00
C GLN A 346 10.30 -12.49 -20.49
N ILE A 347 10.18 -13.60 -21.23
CA ILE A 347 10.91 -14.85 -20.99
C ILE A 347 11.81 -15.09 -22.19
N THR A 348 13.12 -15.22 -21.94
CA THR A 348 14.12 -15.46 -22.99
C THR A 348 14.85 -16.75 -22.72
N LEU A 349 14.87 -17.66 -23.69
CA LEU A 349 15.66 -18.89 -23.62
C LEU A 349 16.93 -18.74 -24.45
N ARG A 350 18.09 -19.05 -23.86
CA ARG A 350 19.39 -19.00 -24.51
C ARG A 350 20.14 -20.31 -24.37
N LYS A 351 20.91 -20.64 -25.40
CA LYS A 351 21.86 -21.76 -25.38
C LYS A 351 23.27 -21.24 -25.20
N LYS A 352 24.03 -21.83 -24.28
CA LYS A 352 25.43 -21.51 -24.00
C LYS A 352 26.34 -22.63 -24.52
N ILE A 353 27.26 -22.27 -25.43
CA ILE A 353 28.29 -23.17 -25.98
C ILE A 353 29.65 -22.52 -25.73
N GLY A 354 30.35 -22.96 -24.68
CA GLY A 354 31.58 -22.29 -24.23
C GLY A 354 31.28 -20.84 -23.82
N ASP A 355 31.87 -19.88 -24.53
CA ASP A 355 31.66 -18.44 -24.32
C ASP A 355 30.62 -17.82 -25.29
N VAL A 356 30.11 -18.61 -26.24
CA VAL A 356 29.10 -18.16 -27.20
C VAL A 356 27.70 -18.38 -26.63
N ILE A 357 26.89 -17.32 -26.68
CA ILE A 357 25.50 -17.31 -26.22
C ILE A 357 24.58 -17.07 -27.43
N THR A 358 23.64 -17.98 -27.66
CA THR A 358 22.65 -17.88 -28.73
C THR A 358 21.25 -17.78 -28.14
N THR A 359 20.54 -16.69 -28.41
CA THR A 359 19.11 -16.55 -28.07
C THR A 359 18.28 -17.42 -28.99
N LEU A 360 17.32 -18.15 -28.43
CA LEU A 360 16.43 -19.05 -29.14
C LEU A 360 15.09 -18.35 -29.39
N GLU A 361 14.52 -18.55 -30.57
CA GLU A 361 13.14 -18.15 -30.85
C GLU A 361 12.20 -19.13 -30.14
N THR A 362 11.35 -18.60 -29.27
CA THR A 362 10.44 -19.40 -28.44
C THR A 362 9.00 -18.99 -28.66
N GLU A 363 8.09 -19.96 -28.61
CA GLU A 363 6.64 -19.75 -28.58
C GLU A 363 6.18 -19.94 -27.13
N ASP A 364 5.67 -18.88 -26.48
CA ASP A 364 5.28 -18.87 -25.06
C ASP A 364 6.33 -19.44 -24.07
N GLY A 365 7.62 -19.12 -24.30
CA GLY A 365 8.71 -19.59 -23.46
C GLY A 365 9.09 -21.07 -23.68
N LYS A 366 8.61 -21.69 -24.76
CA LYS A 366 8.94 -23.07 -25.15
C LYS A 366 9.81 -23.11 -26.40
N TYR A 367 10.77 -24.03 -26.38
CA TYR A 367 11.66 -24.33 -27.49
C TYR A 367 11.68 -25.83 -27.76
N THR A 368 11.29 -26.24 -28.97
CA THR A 368 11.19 -27.66 -29.35
C THR A 368 12.27 -28.01 -30.37
N ILE A 369 12.97 -29.11 -30.11
CA ILE A 369 13.95 -29.72 -31.00
C ILE A 369 13.31 -31.00 -31.53
N ASP A 370 12.93 -31.04 -32.81
CA ASP A 370 12.20 -32.19 -33.37
C ASP A 370 13.07 -33.44 -33.52
N ARG A 371 14.36 -33.27 -33.81
CA ARG A 371 15.32 -34.36 -34.02
C ARG A 371 16.67 -34.04 -33.39
N ALA A 372 16.81 -34.36 -32.10
CA ALA A 372 18.01 -34.08 -31.32
C ALA A 372 19.29 -34.62 -31.98
N GLN A 373 20.31 -33.76 -32.10
CA GLN A 373 21.66 -34.09 -32.60
C GLN A 373 22.71 -33.81 -31.52
N LEU A 374 23.91 -34.36 -31.64
CA LEU A 374 24.95 -34.11 -30.62
C LEU A 374 25.31 -32.62 -30.49
N LYS A 375 25.22 -31.85 -31.59
CA LYS A 375 25.38 -30.38 -31.55
C LYS A 375 24.33 -29.66 -30.70
N ASP A 376 23.19 -30.31 -30.44
CA ASP A 376 22.10 -29.76 -29.65
C ASP A 376 22.37 -29.94 -28.15
N ALA A 377 23.25 -30.87 -27.75
CA ALA A 377 23.70 -30.99 -26.38
C ALA A 377 24.37 -29.70 -25.88
N GLY A 378 24.22 -29.42 -24.60
CA GLY A 378 24.79 -28.22 -23.96
C GLY A 378 23.93 -27.66 -22.84
N ILE A 379 24.31 -26.47 -22.37
CA ILE A 379 23.62 -25.77 -21.29
C ILE A 379 22.58 -24.83 -21.91
N TYR A 380 21.33 -25.00 -21.50
CA TYR A 380 20.23 -24.10 -21.82
C TYR A 380 19.91 -23.28 -20.57
N GLU A 381 19.69 -22.00 -20.75
CA GLU A 381 19.43 -21.05 -19.68
C GLU A 381 18.20 -20.23 -20.04
N CYS A 382 17.28 -20.12 -19.09
CA CYS A 382 16.14 -19.24 -19.18
C CYS A 382 16.37 -18.01 -18.33
N ILE A 383 15.99 -16.85 -18.85
CA ILE A 383 15.96 -15.59 -18.13
C ILE A 383 14.53 -15.05 -18.17
N SER A 384 13.94 -14.90 -16.99
CA SER A 384 12.66 -14.24 -16.76
C SER A 384 12.94 -12.81 -16.32
N ILE A 385 12.38 -11.81 -17.01
CA ILE A 385 12.62 -10.39 -16.74
C ILE A 385 11.30 -9.66 -16.52
N ASN A 386 11.27 -8.79 -15.52
CA ASN A 386 10.25 -7.75 -15.38
C ASN A 386 10.92 -6.40 -15.08
N LYS A 387 10.12 -5.35 -14.92
CA LYS A 387 10.61 -3.98 -14.66
C LYS A 387 11.42 -3.81 -13.37
N LEU A 388 11.39 -4.78 -12.45
CA LEU A 388 12.08 -4.73 -11.16
C LEU A 388 13.32 -5.64 -11.08
N GLY A 389 13.52 -6.54 -12.03
CA GLY A 389 14.70 -7.39 -12.05
C GLY A 389 14.57 -8.62 -12.94
N GLU A 390 15.57 -9.49 -12.81
CA GLU A 390 15.69 -10.74 -13.58
C GLU A 390 15.92 -11.94 -12.66
N GLN A 391 15.43 -13.10 -13.10
CA GLN A 391 15.73 -14.40 -12.50
C GLN A 391 16.15 -15.36 -13.61
N SER A 392 17.23 -16.12 -13.38
CA SER A 392 17.76 -17.07 -14.35
C SER A 392 17.79 -18.50 -13.80
N GLN A 393 17.47 -19.48 -14.65
CA GLN A 393 17.59 -20.90 -14.34
C GLN A 393 18.24 -21.64 -15.52
N HIS A 394 19.04 -22.68 -15.25
CA HIS A 394 19.69 -23.46 -16.30
C HIS A 394 19.42 -24.97 -16.20
N VAL A 395 19.55 -25.65 -17.33
CA VAL A 395 19.46 -27.11 -17.48
C VAL A 395 20.47 -27.60 -18.51
N VAL A 396 21.00 -28.81 -18.32
CA VAL A 396 21.90 -29.46 -19.28
C VAL A 396 21.09 -30.45 -20.11
N LEU A 397 21.13 -30.31 -21.43
CA LEU A 397 20.61 -31.29 -22.36
C LEU A 397 21.76 -32.21 -22.80
N ASP A 398 21.63 -33.50 -22.49
CA ASP A 398 22.53 -34.56 -22.95
C ASP A 398 21.89 -35.32 -24.10
N VAL A 399 22.61 -35.44 -25.22
CA VAL A 399 22.14 -36.17 -26.41
C VAL A 399 23.01 -37.41 -26.59
N LYS A 400 22.40 -38.58 -26.40
CA LYS A 400 23.06 -39.87 -26.46
C LYS A 400 23.06 -40.41 -27.88
N VAL A 401 24.24 -40.80 -28.36
CA VAL A 401 24.52 -41.18 -29.74
C VAL A 401 25.23 -42.54 -29.77
N PRO A 402 24.75 -43.54 -30.52
CA PRO A 402 25.46 -44.80 -30.68
C PRO A 402 26.75 -44.61 -31.49
N PRO A 403 27.75 -45.52 -31.39
CA PRO A 403 28.98 -45.42 -32.19
C PRO A 403 28.73 -45.31 -33.69
N GLN A 404 29.12 -44.15 -34.23
CA GLN A 404 29.00 -43.77 -35.64
C GLN A 404 30.36 -43.36 -36.19
N ASN A 405 30.44 -43.26 -37.52
CA ASN A 405 31.66 -42.87 -38.24
C ASN A 405 32.90 -43.66 -37.81
N ILE A 406 32.75 -44.98 -37.64
CA ILE A 406 33.84 -45.85 -37.20
C ILE A 406 34.91 -45.90 -38.30
N THR A 407 36.10 -45.45 -37.95
CA THR A 407 37.30 -45.55 -38.78
C THR A 407 38.25 -46.57 -38.17
N VAL A 408 38.76 -47.47 -39.01
CA VAL A 408 39.68 -48.54 -38.59
C VAL A 408 40.95 -48.43 -39.43
N LEU A 409 42.09 -48.37 -38.76
CA LEU A 409 43.41 -48.31 -39.36
C LEU A 409 44.23 -49.51 -38.91
N VAL A 410 44.77 -50.27 -39.86
CA VAL A 410 45.60 -51.46 -39.59
C VAL A 410 47.01 -51.20 -40.10
N TYR A 411 48.02 -51.41 -39.26
CA TYR A 411 49.42 -51.21 -39.60
C TYR A 411 50.30 -52.34 -39.05
N PRO A 412 51.14 -53.00 -39.89
CA PRO A 412 51.20 -52.85 -41.35
C PRO A 412 49.92 -53.39 -42.04
N SER A 413 49.45 -52.69 -43.07
CA SER A 413 48.19 -53.04 -43.77
C SER A 413 48.34 -54.16 -44.80
N GLU A 414 49.56 -54.39 -45.30
CA GLU A 414 49.88 -55.41 -46.31
C GLU A 414 51.23 -56.07 -45.98
N ASN A 415 51.39 -57.34 -46.38
CA ASN A 415 52.65 -58.10 -46.24
C ASN A 415 53.17 -58.24 -44.80
N VAL A 416 52.27 -58.40 -43.83
CA VAL A 416 52.62 -58.64 -42.42
C VAL A 416 53.52 -59.87 -42.33
N LYS A 417 54.76 -59.74 -41.88
CA LYS A 417 55.68 -60.88 -41.76
C LYS A 417 55.52 -61.57 -40.41
N GLU A 418 55.77 -62.87 -40.40
CA GLU A 418 55.84 -63.64 -39.16
C GLU A 418 56.87 -63.05 -38.18
N GLY A 419 56.43 -62.80 -36.95
CA GLY A 419 57.20 -62.12 -35.90
C GLY A 419 57.08 -60.59 -35.85
N GLU A 420 56.33 -59.96 -36.77
CA GLU A 420 55.99 -58.53 -36.67
C GLU A 420 54.82 -58.29 -35.70
N ASN A 421 54.63 -57.02 -35.31
CA ASN A 421 53.47 -56.61 -34.51
C ASN A 421 52.44 -55.94 -35.42
N VAL A 422 51.17 -56.31 -35.28
CA VAL A 422 50.06 -55.66 -35.99
C VAL A 422 49.32 -54.74 -35.03
N THR A 423 49.21 -53.48 -35.40
CA THR A 423 48.46 -52.45 -34.66
C THR A 423 47.16 -52.14 -35.39
N ILE A 424 46.07 -52.13 -34.64
CA ILE A 424 44.73 -51.83 -35.13
C ILE A 424 44.21 -50.65 -34.31
N THR A 425 44.05 -49.50 -34.95
CA THR A 425 43.55 -48.28 -34.30
C THR A 425 42.13 -48.03 -34.77
N CYS A 426 41.22 -47.82 -33.83
CA CYS A 426 39.81 -47.53 -34.09
C CYS A 426 39.41 -46.21 -33.44
N SER A 427 38.73 -45.36 -34.20
CA SER A 427 38.08 -44.16 -33.67
C SER A 427 36.62 -44.08 -34.10
N THR A 428 35.77 -43.55 -33.22
CA THR A 428 34.32 -43.46 -33.42
C THR A 428 33.78 -42.19 -32.78
N TYR A 429 32.65 -41.71 -33.31
CA TYR A 429 31.88 -40.62 -32.74
C TYR A 429 30.70 -41.20 -31.95
N SER A 430 30.72 -41.06 -30.62
CA SER A 430 29.67 -41.55 -29.72
C SER A 430 29.57 -40.74 -28.43
N ASN A 431 28.37 -40.77 -27.83
CA ASN A 431 28.12 -40.23 -26.49
C ASN A 431 27.10 -41.15 -25.78
N PRO A 432 27.43 -41.80 -24.66
CA PRO A 432 28.71 -41.77 -23.95
C PRO A 432 29.82 -42.48 -24.75
N PRO A 433 31.10 -42.31 -24.36
CA PRO A 433 32.25 -42.95 -24.99
C PRO A 433 32.05 -44.47 -25.16
N SER A 434 32.31 -44.97 -26.36
CA SER A 434 32.11 -46.40 -26.68
C SER A 434 33.26 -47.28 -26.20
N GLN A 435 32.92 -48.49 -25.79
CA GLN A 435 33.86 -49.57 -25.55
C GLN A 435 34.12 -50.34 -26.85
N MET A 436 35.32 -50.92 -26.97
CA MET A 436 35.76 -51.62 -28.18
C MET A 436 36.36 -52.97 -27.84
N VAL A 437 35.89 -54.01 -28.52
CA VAL A 437 36.32 -55.39 -28.33
C VAL A 437 36.66 -56.02 -29.68
N LEU A 438 37.86 -56.59 -29.80
CA LEU A 438 38.28 -57.32 -31.00
C LEU A 438 38.19 -58.83 -30.75
N LYS A 439 37.47 -59.54 -31.62
CA LYS A 439 37.26 -60.99 -31.58
C LYS A 439 37.75 -61.64 -32.86
N LYS A 440 38.48 -62.74 -32.78
CA LYS A 440 38.88 -63.51 -33.96
C LYS A 440 37.78 -64.51 -34.36
N VAL A 441 37.47 -64.61 -35.65
CA VAL A 441 36.45 -65.53 -36.17
C VAL A 441 37.04 -66.94 -36.38
N HIS A 442 36.30 -68.00 -36.02
CA HIS A 442 36.64 -69.43 -36.21
C HIS A 442 37.74 -70.04 -35.29
N GLN A 443 37.79 -69.68 -34.01
CA GLN A 443 38.54 -70.48 -33.00
C GLN A 443 37.56 -71.01 -31.94
N GLU A 444 37.72 -72.27 -31.50
CA GLU A 444 36.94 -72.89 -30.40
C GLU A 444 37.09 -72.14 -29.07
N LYS A 445 38.08 -71.24 -28.97
CA LYS A 445 38.35 -70.38 -27.82
C LYS A 445 38.32 -68.92 -28.29
N GLU A 446 37.33 -68.14 -27.83
CA GLU A 446 37.22 -66.72 -28.16
C GLU A 446 38.42 -65.94 -27.58
N VAL A 447 39.30 -65.42 -28.45
CA VAL A 447 40.34 -64.47 -28.03
C VAL A 447 39.73 -63.07 -28.07
N ILE A 448 39.44 -62.53 -26.89
CA ILE A 448 38.99 -61.15 -26.69
C ILE A 448 40.21 -60.29 -26.40
N LEU A 449 40.56 -59.39 -27.32
CA LEU A 449 41.59 -58.39 -27.08
C LEU A 449 40.90 -57.09 -26.65
N PRO A 450 41.14 -56.58 -25.43
CA PRO A 450 40.65 -55.26 -25.04
C PRO A 450 41.48 -54.16 -25.73
N SER A 451 40.84 -53.05 -26.08
CA SER A 451 41.55 -51.89 -26.62
C SER A 451 42.18 -51.06 -25.50
N VAL A 452 43.35 -50.47 -25.76
CA VAL A 452 43.89 -49.36 -24.97
C VAL A 452 43.71 -48.08 -25.81
N ASN A 453 42.86 -47.15 -25.37
CA ASN A 453 42.51 -45.93 -26.11
C ASN A 453 42.10 -46.21 -27.58
N GLY A 454 41.29 -47.26 -27.81
CA GLY A 454 40.86 -47.65 -29.16
C GLY A 454 41.95 -48.33 -30.00
N THR A 455 43.10 -48.66 -29.42
CA THR A 455 44.18 -49.37 -30.11
C THR A 455 44.31 -50.81 -29.61
N PHE A 456 44.38 -51.76 -30.54
CA PHE A 456 44.68 -53.17 -30.29
C PHE A 456 46.04 -53.51 -30.90
N THR A 457 46.87 -54.27 -30.19
CA THR A 457 48.17 -54.72 -30.71
C THR A 457 48.28 -56.23 -30.62
N LEU A 458 48.48 -56.88 -31.76
CA LEU A 458 48.83 -58.29 -31.85
C LEU A 458 50.36 -58.37 -31.92
N TYR A 459 50.97 -58.97 -30.90
CA TYR A 459 52.42 -59.08 -30.79
C TYR A 459 52.92 -60.38 -31.42
N ASN A 460 54.08 -60.33 -32.09
CA ASN A 460 54.77 -61.49 -32.67
C ASN A 460 53.82 -62.40 -33.47
N VAL A 461 53.16 -61.84 -34.49
CA VAL A 461 52.12 -62.55 -35.23
C VAL A 461 52.66 -63.78 -35.97
N THR A 462 51.87 -64.85 -35.96
CA THR A 462 52.17 -66.13 -36.60
C THR A 462 51.24 -66.39 -37.77
N LYS A 463 51.53 -67.42 -38.59
CA LYS A 463 50.60 -67.86 -39.64
C LYS A 463 49.20 -68.19 -39.08
N ASN A 464 49.11 -68.66 -37.84
CA ASN A 464 47.83 -68.94 -37.18
C ASN A 464 46.99 -67.68 -36.96
N ASP A 465 47.60 -66.49 -36.83
CA ASP A 465 46.91 -65.20 -36.65
C ASP A 465 46.29 -64.65 -37.93
N THR A 466 46.51 -65.33 -39.07
CA THR A 466 45.79 -65.03 -40.31
C THR A 466 44.31 -65.35 -40.13
N GLY A 467 43.44 -64.40 -40.49
CA GLY A 467 42.01 -64.61 -40.43
C GLY A 467 41.18 -63.34 -40.39
N ARG A 468 39.88 -63.53 -40.20
CA ARG A 468 38.90 -62.45 -40.01
C ARG A 468 38.78 -62.13 -38.53
N TYR A 469 38.73 -60.84 -38.22
CA TYR A 469 38.50 -60.30 -36.90
C TYR A 469 37.25 -59.42 -36.92
N LEU A 470 36.41 -59.55 -35.90
CA LEU A 470 35.24 -58.73 -35.65
C LEU A 470 35.59 -57.71 -34.57
N LEU A 471 35.50 -56.43 -34.94
CA LEU A 471 35.61 -55.31 -34.04
C LEU A 471 34.21 -54.87 -33.64
N ASP A 472 33.83 -55.16 -32.40
CA ASP A 472 32.56 -54.73 -31.81
C ASP A 472 32.77 -53.42 -31.04
N VAL A 473 32.10 -52.36 -31.51
CA VAL A 473 32.15 -51.03 -30.91
C VAL A 473 30.76 -50.72 -30.37
N PHE A 474 30.63 -50.55 -29.05
CA PHE A 474 29.32 -50.42 -28.42
C PHE A 474 29.29 -49.40 -27.27
N ASN A 475 28.13 -48.84 -27.01
CA ASN A 475 27.81 -48.09 -25.80
C ASN A 475 26.39 -48.45 -25.32
N GLU A 476 25.89 -47.78 -24.29
CA GLU A 476 24.54 -48.00 -23.75
C GLU A 476 23.40 -47.71 -24.75
N VAL A 477 23.69 -47.03 -25.87
CA VAL A 477 22.69 -46.63 -26.88
C VAL A 477 22.62 -47.65 -28.01
N GLY A 478 23.74 -48.26 -28.38
CA GLY A 478 23.80 -49.26 -29.44
C GLY A 478 25.20 -49.79 -29.72
N ASN A 479 25.29 -50.70 -30.68
CA ASN A 479 26.52 -51.33 -31.12
C ASN A 479 26.71 -51.24 -32.64
N ASN A 480 27.96 -51.39 -33.09
CA ASN A 480 28.31 -51.41 -34.50
C ASN A 480 29.56 -52.27 -34.70
N ILE A 481 29.50 -53.18 -35.67
CA ILE A 481 30.52 -54.20 -35.89
C ILE A 481 31.26 -53.93 -37.20
N LYS A 482 32.60 -53.95 -37.16
CA LYS A 482 33.46 -53.88 -38.34
C LYS A 482 34.25 -55.17 -38.51
N VAL A 483 34.43 -55.59 -39.76
CA VAL A 483 35.24 -56.77 -40.11
C VAL A 483 36.62 -56.31 -40.57
N ILE A 484 37.65 -56.94 -40.03
CA ILE A 484 39.06 -56.68 -40.34
C ILE A 484 39.68 -57.99 -40.83
N GLU A 485 40.43 -57.95 -41.92
CA GLU A 485 41.17 -59.10 -42.43
C GLU A 485 42.66 -58.90 -42.20
N ILE A 486 43.32 -59.89 -41.59
CA ILE A 486 44.77 -59.87 -41.35
C ILE A 486 45.36 -61.08 -42.06
N ALA A 487 46.37 -60.84 -42.91
CA ALA A 487 47.09 -61.87 -43.64
C ALA A 487 48.58 -61.83 -43.27
N VAL A 488 49.07 -62.90 -42.64
CA VAL A 488 50.47 -63.04 -42.23
C VAL A 488 51.22 -63.91 -43.23
N VAL A 489 52.29 -63.36 -43.80
CA VAL A 489 53.20 -64.03 -44.73
C VAL A 489 54.28 -64.76 -43.93
N GLY A 490 54.41 -66.07 -44.16
CA GLY A 490 55.41 -66.90 -43.51
C GLY A 490 56.84 -66.48 -43.87
N LYS A 491 57.78 -66.67 -42.94
CA LYS A 491 59.19 -66.41 -43.18
C LYS A 491 59.71 -67.40 -44.24
N LEU A 492 60.21 -66.90 -45.38
CA LEU A 492 60.96 -67.74 -46.32
C LEU A 492 62.23 -68.25 -45.60
N GLU A 493 62.23 -69.52 -45.20
CA GLU A 493 63.47 -70.22 -44.87
C GLU A 493 64.35 -70.17 -46.12
N LYS A 494 65.50 -69.48 -46.03
CA LYS A 494 66.56 -69.61 -47.02
C LYS A 494 66.95 -71.09 -47.03
N PRO A 495 66.88 -71.81 -48.17
CA PRO A 495 67.30 -73.19 -48.20
C PRO A 495 68.80 -73.23 -47.89
N ASP A 496 69.17 -73.84 -46.77
CA ASP A 496 70.53 -74.23 -46.49
C ASP A 496 71.05 -75.06 -47.67
N GLN A 497 72.28 -74.75 -48.07
CA GLN A 497 73.03 -75.41 -49.11
C GLN A 497 73.14 -76.92 -48.85
N MET A 498 72.21 -77.70 -49.39
CA MET A 498 72.37 -79.15 -49.48
C MET A 498 71.74 -79.68 -50.77
N MET A 499 72.46 -79.49 -51.88
CA MET A 499 72.72 -80.46 -52.97
C MET A 499 72.96 -79.76 -54.32
N PRO A 500 74.09 -80.06 -54.98
CA PRO A 500 74.00 -80.96 -56.12
C PRO A 500 75.15 -81.98 -56.16
N LEU A 501 74.94 -83.14 -55.53
CA LEU A 501 75.71 -84.38 -55.75
C LEU A 501 75.00 -85.33 -56.73
N ILE A 502 73.90 -84.89 -57.38
CA ILE A 502 73.13 -85.68 -58.36
C ILE A 502 73.49 -85.35 -59.83
N ILE A 503 74.42 -84.42 -60.09
CA ILE A 503 74.94 -84.15 -61.46
C ILE A 503 76.29 -84.86 -61.73
N ALA A 504 76.81 -85.65 -60.78
CA ALA A 504 78.00 -86.49 -60.98
C ALA A 504 77.71 -88.01 -61.11
N PHE A 505 76.44 -88.44 -61.05
CA PHE A 505 76.05 -89.86 -61.15
C PHE A 505 75.29 -90.25 -62.42
N SER A 506 75.14 -89.33 -63.38
CA SER A 506 74.56 -89.61 -64.71
C SER A 506 75.61 -89.74 -65.84
N CYS A 507 76.89 -89.89 -65.51
CA CYS A 507 77.98 -90.05 -66.50
C CYS A 507 78.82 -91.33 -66.37
N THR A 508 78.41 -92.32 -65.56
CA THR A 508 79.14 -93.60 -65.44
C THR A 508 78.35 -94.85 -65.89
N THR A 509 77.09 -94.71 -66.30
CA THR A 509 76.29 -95.84 -66.82
C THR A 509 76.18 -95.89 -68.36
N ALA A 510 76.80 -94.96 -69.08
CA ALA A 510 76.83 -94.93 -70.55
C ALA A 510 78.04 -95.67 -71.19
N ILE A 511 78.97 -96.24 -70.41
CA ILE A 511 80.16 -96.95 -70.92
C ILE A 511 80.15 -98.46 -70.63
N ALA A 512 79.18 -98.96 -69.85
CA ALA A 512 79.13 -100.39 -69.49
C ALA A 512 78.33 -101.28 -70.46
N ILE A 513 77.63 -100.70 -71.44
CA ILE A 513 76.79 -101.47 -72.39
C ILE A 513 77.55 -101.87 -73.67
N PRO A 514 78.52 -101.10 -74.22
CA PRO A 514 79.32 -101.54 -75.37
C PRO A 514 80.36 -102.63 -75.03
N THR A 515 80.83 -102.69 -73.79
CA THR A 515 81.90 -103.60 -73.36
C THR A 515 81.42 -105.04 -73.13
N VAL A 516 80.16 -105.23 -72.73
CA VAL A 516 79.53 -106.56 -72.58
C VAL A 516 79.16 -107.17 -73.94
N ALA A 517 78.79 -106.36 -74.93
CA ALA A 517 78.49 -106.82 -76.29
C ALA A 517 79.74 -107.31 -77.05
N ILE A 518 80.91 -106.69 -76.81
CA ILE A 518 82.19 -107.10 -77.41
C ILE A 518 82.72 -108.40 -76.76
N LEU A 519 82.51 -108.62 -75.46
CA LEU A 519 82.88 -109.86 -74.77
C LEU A 519 82.01 -111.07 -75.20
N ILE A 520 80.73 -110.86 -75.53
CA ILE A 520 79.86 -111.92 -76.07
C ILE A 520 80.19 -112.23 -77.55
N TYR A 521 80.63 -111.23 -78.32
CA TYR A 521 81.08 -111.41 -79.70
C TYR A 521 82.41 -112.17 -79.81
N VAL A 522 83.37 -111.93 -78.91
CA VAL A 522 84.68 -112.60 -78.91
C VAL A 522 84.60 -114.02 -78.33
N SER A 523 83.71 -114.28 -77.37
CA SER A 523 83.47 -115.64 -76.84
C SER A 523 82.74 -116.57 -77.82
N ARG A 524 81.95 -116.03 -78.77
CA ARG A 524 81.31 -116.81 -79.85
C ARG A 524 82.23 -117.13 -81.03
N LYS A 525 83.41 -116.51 -81.16
CA LYS A 525 84.31 -116.68 -82.33
C LYS A 525 85.57 -117.51 -82.05
N ALA A 526 85.80 -117.94 -80.80
CA ALA A 526 87.07 -118.57 -80.38
C ALA A 526 86.98 -120.03 -79.87
N LYS A 527 85.91 -120.78 -80.17
CA LYS A 527 85.89 -122.24 -79.93
C LYS A 527 84.96 -123.01 -80.87
N ILE A 528 85.01 -122.66 -82.15
CA ILE A 528 84.79 -123.62 -83.24
C ILE A 528 86.14 -124.29 -83.46
N ASN A 529 86.26 -125.55 -83.02
CA ASN A 529 87.25 -126.59 -83.38
C ASN A 529 86.96 -127.75 -82.41
N GLY A 530 86.09 -128.70 -82.76
CA GLY A 530 86.47 -130.02 -83.29
C GLY A 530 86.84 -130.96 -82.14
N SER A 531 86.43 -132.22 -82.00
CA SER A 531 85.74 -133.18 -82.86
C SER A 531 85.60 -134.49 -82.05
N TYR A 532 84.65 -135.36 -82.42
CA TYR A 532 84.47 -136.78 -81.99
C TYR A 532 84.07 -137.04 -80.52
N SER A 533 83.39 -138.13 -80.11
CA SER A 533 82.50 -139.15 -80.70
C SER A 533 82.32 -140.27 -79.64
N LEU A 534 81.15 -140.94 -79.66
CA LEU A 534 80.89 -142.33 -79.26
C LEU A 534 81.01 -142.79 -77.77
N VAL A 535 79.82 -143.08 -77.20
CA VAL A 535 79.38 -144.44 -76.75
C VAL A 535 79.79 -145.05 -75.39
N LYS A 536 78.73 -145.54 -74.72
CA LYS A 536 78.57 -146.68 -73.78
C LYS A 536 79.23 -146.68 -72.39
N ALA A 537 78.32 -146.64 -71.41
CA ALA A 537 77.92 -147.75 -70.54
C ALA A 537 78.79 -148.20 -69.34
N LEU A 538 78.03 -148.44 -68.26
CA LEU A 538 78.13 -149.52 -67.27
C LEU A 538 79.10 -149.35 -66.07
N ARG A 539 78.45 -149.55 -64.91
CA ARG A 539 78.89 -150.25 -63.68
C ARG A 539 79.80 -149.49 -62.73
N LEU A 540 79.35 -149.17 -61.51
CA LEU A 540 79.00 -150.00 -60.32
C LEU A 540 80.18 -150.04 -59.33
N LYS A 541 79.87 -149.60 -58.10
CA LYS A 541 80.47 -149.95 -56.79
C LYS A 541 81.89 -149.46 -56.47
N VAL A 542 81.99 -148.62 -55.45
CA VAL A 542 82.11 -149.08 -54.05
C VAL A 542 81.01 -148.42 -53.23
#